data_AF-A0A7V4T6W2-F1
#
_entry.id   AF-A0A7V4T6W2-F1
#
_cell.length_a   1.000
_cell.length_b   1.000
_cell.length_c   1.000
_cell.angle_alpha   90.00
_cell.angle_beta   90.00
_cell.angle_gamma   90.00
#
_symmetry.space_group_name_H-M   'P 1'
#
loop_
_entity.id
_entity.type
_entity.pdbx_description
1 polymer ?
#
loop_
_entity_poly.entity_id
_entity_poly.type
_entity_poly.pdbx_seq_one_letter_code
_entity_poly.pdbx_strand_id
1 'polypeptide(L)'
;MNVKYLYSLIAVVVLFLISYIGVEALGLQILFGIVIPYVAIIIFVSGFIYRVMGWTRSAVPYKIPTTCGQQKTLPWIKPNSIDNPTTTGGVVIRMALEILFFRSLFRNTRMSLKEGSKLSYQLEIFLWLGALAFHWAFLTVILRHLRFFTEPVPFLIQLLEKMDGFFRIEILYDVAKWGLPGVY
;
A
#
# COMPACT_ATOMS: atom_id res chain seq x y z
N MET A 1 14.01 2.45 23.65
CA MET A 1 13.46 2.95 22.36
C MET A 1 14.59 2.92 21.33
N ASN A 2 14.42 2.28 20.17
CA ASN A 2 15.50 2.12 19.20
C ASN A 2 15.85 3.49 18.59
N VAL A 3 17.11 3.90 18.67
CA VAL A 3 17.60 5.23 18.22
C VAL A 3 17.20 5.50 16.76
N LYS A 4 17.09 4.45 15.94
CA LYS A 4 16.66 4.51 14.53
C LYS A 4 15.26 5.11 14.34
N TYR A 5 14.29 4.76 15.17
CA TYR A 5 12.93 5.31 15.05
C TYR A 5 12.87 6.78 15.48
N LEU A 6 13.70 7.16 16.46
CA LEU A 6 13.80 8.54 16.92
C LEU A 6 14.39 9.44 15.83
N TYR A 7 15.37 8.97 15.06
CA TYR A 7 15.90 9.72 13.91
C TYR A 7 14.84 10.02 12.86
N SER A 8 14.04 9.03 12.47
CA SER A 8 12.95 9.23 11.50
C SER A 8 11.91 10.22 12.02
N LEU A 9 11.53 10.12 13.30
CA LEU A 9 10.59 11.06 13.92
C LEU A 9 11.15 12.48 13.96
N ILE A 10 12.41 12.64 14.38
CA ILE A 10 13.10 13.94 14.40
C ILE A 10 13.14 14.53 12.99
N ALA A 11 13.50 13.75 11.97
CA ALA A 11 13.55 14.23 10.59
C ALA A 11 12.18 14.79 10.12
N VAL A 12 11.08 14.09 10.41
CA VAL A 12 9.73 14.56 10.07
C VAL A 12 9.40 15.86 10.80
N VAL A 13 9.67 15.94 12.10
CA VAL A 13 9.42 17.15 12.90
C VAL A 13 10.24 18.32 12.38
N VAL A 14 11.52 18.10 12.07
CA VAL A 14 12.42 19.15 11.54
C VAL A 14 11.92 19.65 10.19
N LEU A 15 11.56 18.75 9.26
CA LEU A 15 11.04 19.15 7.94
C LEU A 15 9.74 19.95 8.06
N PHE A 16 8.85 19.56 8.96
CA PHE A 16 7.63 20.30 9.26
C PHE A 16 7.93 21.70 9.84
N LEU A 17 8.85 21.80 10.81
CA LEU A 17 9.19 23.08 11.42
C LEU A 17 9.87 24.02 10.42
N ILE A 18 10.72 23.50 9.52
CA ILE A 18 11.36 24.30 8.47
C ILE A 18 10.31 24.91 7.55
N SER A 19 9.32 24.13 7.10
CA SER A 19 8.27 24.67 6.23
C SER A 19 7.35 25.63 6.99
N TYR A 20 6.94 25.30 8.21
CA TYR A 20 6.08 26.14 9.04
C TYR A 20 6.73 27.50 9.34
N ILE A 21 7.96 27.50 9.86
CA ILE A 21 8.70 28.73 10.17
C ILE A 21 9.02 29.50 8.89
N GLY A 22 9.41 28.82 7.81
CA GLY A 22 9.69 29.47 6.52
C GLY A 22 8.47 30.21 5.97
N VAL A 23 7.27 29.67 6.16
CA VAL A 23 6.02 30.31 5.75
C VAL A 23 5.66 31.48 6.69
N GLU A 24 5.64 31.25 8.00
CA GLU A 24 5.17 32.23 8.99
C GLU A 24 6.14 33.39 9.20
N ALA A 25 7.45 33.12 9.28
CA ALA A 25 8.45 34.13 9.61
C ALA A 25 9.06 34.82 8.37
N LEU A 26 9.14 34.12 7.23
CA LEU A 26 9.87 34.59 6.04
C LEU A 26 8.96 34.81 4.82
N GLY A 27 7.65 34.56 4.91
CA GLY A 27 6.73 34.76 3.80
C GLY A 27 7.01 33.85 2.59
N LEU A 28 7.51 32.63 2.82
CA LEU A 28 7.86 31.68 1.75
C LEU A 28 6.64 30.86 1.26
N GLN A 29 5.43 31.42 1.29
CA GLN A 29 4.20 30.72 0.85
C GLN A 29 4.32 30.21 -0.59
N ILE A 30 4.87 31.02 -1.49
CA ILE A 30 5.01 30.64 -2.90
C ILE A 30 5.98 29.46 -3.05
N LEU A 31 7.07 29.45 -2.29
CA LEU A 31 8.07 28.38 -2.37
C LEU A 31 7.49 27.04 -1.91
N PHE A 32 6.92 27.00 -0.70
CA PHE A 32 6.43 25.75 -0.09
C PHE A 32 5.04 25.32 -0.60
N GLY A 33 4.17 26.26 -0.95
CA GLY A 33 2.81 25.99 -1.40
C GLY A 33 2.67 25.77 -2.91
N ILE A 34 3.61 26.29 -3.72
CA ILE A 34 3.53 26.23 -5.19
C ILE A 34 4.77 25.55 -5.75
N VAL A 35 5.94 26.16 -5.61
CA VAL A 35 7.15 25.73 -6.34
C VAL A 35 7.54 24.30 -5.98
N ILE A 36 7.71 23.99 -4.69
CA ILE A 36 8.13 22.66 -4.24
C ILE A 36 7.15 21.56 -4.68
N PRO A 37 5.82 21.68 -4.46
CA PRO A 37 4.86 20.69 -4.94
C PRO A 37 4.90 20.44 -6.45
N TYR A 38 4.92 21.50 -7.26
CA TYR A 38 4.96 21.35 -8.73
C TYR A 38 6.26 20.69 -9.20
N VAL A 39 7.41 21.11 -8.65
CA VAL A 39 8.71 20.51 -8.98
C VAL A 39 8.74 19.04 -8.56
N ALA A 40 8.21 18.69 -7.38
CA ALA A 40 8.14 17.31 -6.92
C ALA A 40 7.30 16.43 -7.86
N ILE A 41 6.14 16.91 -8.33
CA ILE A 41 5.30 16.20 -9.30
C ILE A 41 6.03 16.01 -10.62
N ILE A 42 6.68 17.07 -11.14
CA ILE A 42 7.43 16.99 -12.41
C ILE A 42 8.55 15.96 -12.32
N ILE A 43 9.34 15.98 -11.24
CA ILE A 43 10.43 15.02 -11.02
C ILE A 43 9.87 13.60 -10.89
N PHE A 44 8.80 13.41 -10.12
CA PHE A 44 8.18 12.09 -9.95
C PHE A 44 7.66 11.53 -11.27
N VAL A 45 6.88 12.29 -12.02
CA VAL A 45 6.27 11.84 -13.28
C VAL A 45 7.34 11.58 -14.34
N SER A 46 8.30 12.50 -14.52
CA SER A 46 9.38 12.33 -15.50
C SER A 46 10.28 11.12 -15.15
N GLY A 47 10.66 10.98 -13.87
CA GLY A 47 11.43 9.84 -13.38
C GLY A 47 10.68 8.51 -13.53
N PHE A 48 9.38 8.51 -13.24
CA PHE A 48 8.52 7.34 -13.44
C PHE A 48 8.47 6.93 -14.92
N ILE A 49 8.19 7.87 -15.82
CA ILE A 49 8.17 7.62 -17.27
C ILE A 49 9.53 7.09 -17.73
N TYR A 50 10.63 7.74 -17.34
CA TYR A 50 11.98 7.30 -17.67
C TYR A 50 12.24 5.85 -17.24
N ARG A 51 11.85 5.49 -16.01
CA ARG A 51 12.01 4.14 -15.47
C ARG A 51 11.16 3.11 -16.22
N VAL A 52 9.90 3.44 -16.52
CA VAL A 52 8.99 2.59 -17.30
C VAL A 52 9.57 2.35 -18.70
N MET A 53 10.05 3.41 -19.37
CA MET A 53 10.67 3.28 -20.70
C MET A 53 11.96 2.45 -20.68
N GLY A 54 12.75 2.52 -19.60
CA GLY A 54 13.90 1.64 -19.41
C GLY A 54 13.49 0.17 -19.28
N TRP A 55 12.39 -0.11 -18.58
CA TRP A 55 11.87 -1.47 -18.42
C TRP A 55 11.28 -2.02 -19.72
N THR A 56 10.49 -1.23 -20.46
CA THR A 56 9.89 -1.67 -21.73
C THR A 56 10.92 -1.99 -22.81
N ARG A 57 12.07 -1.30 -22.78
CA ARG A 57 13.22 -1.55 -23.67
C ARG A 57 14.08 -2.74 -23.25
N SER A 58 13.95 -3.22 -22.02
CA SER A 58 14.68 -4.40 -21.56
C SER A 58 14.11 -5.64 -22.23
N ALA A 59 14.90 -6.31 -23.06
CA ALA A 59 14.53 -7.60 -23.61
C ALA A 59 14.33 -8.61 -22.47
N VAL A 60 13.11 -9.13 -22.31
CA VAL A 60 12.82 -10.23 -21.38
C VAL A 60 12.82 -11.51 -22.20
N PRO A 61 13.95 -12.26 -22.24
CA PRO A 61 14.15 -13.29 -23.25
C PRO A 61 13.19 -14.47 -23.14
N TYR A 62 12.51 -14.67 -22.00
CA TYR A 62 11.51 -15.73 -21.85
C TYR A 62 10.38 -15.32 -20.91
N LYS A 63 9.12 -15.53 -21.34
CA LYS A 63 7.99 -15.66 -20.41
C LYS A 63 8.15 -17.01 -19.72
N ILE A 64 8.76 -17.04 -18.55
CA ILE A 64 8.65 -18.18 -17.65
C ILE A 64 7.49 -17.85 -16.71
N PRO A 65 6.25 -18.26 -17.00
CA PRO A 65 5.18 -18.12 -16.04
C PRO A 65 5.55 -18.99 -14.86
N THR A 66 5.87 -18.38 -13.72
CA THR A 66 6.02 -19.09 -12.46
C THR A 66 4.64 -19.57 -12.04
N THR A 67 4.18 -20.71 -12.57
CA THR A 67 2.98 -21.39 -12.09
C THR A 67 3.36 -22.33 -10.96
N CYS A 68 2.50 -22.43 -9.97
CA CYS A 68 2.63 -23.38 -8.88
C CYS A 68 1.45 -24.38 -8.97
N GLY A 69 1.63 -25.58 -8.44
CA GLY A 69 0.55 -26.58 -8.44
C GLY A 69 0.32 -27.31 -9.78
N GLN A 70 -0.66 -28.21 -9.73
CA GLN A 70 -0.85 -29.25 -10.72
C GLN A 70 -1.28 -28.71 -12.09
N GLN A 71 -0.52 -29.08 -13.13
CA GLN A 71 -0.79 -28.76 -14.52
C GLN A 71 -1.95 -29.59 -15.11
N LYS A 72 -2.60 -29.05 -16.16
CA LYS A 72 -3.75 -29.68 -16.83
C LYS A 72 -3.40 -30.91 -17.69
N THR A 73 -2.15 -31.08 -18.11
CA THR A 73 -1.73 -32.11 -19.07
C THR A 73 -1.87 -33.54 -18.56
N LEU A 74 -2.03 -33.75 -17.24
CA LEU A 74 -2.20 -35.07 -16.63
C LEU A 74 -3.69 -35.30 -16.30
N PRO A 75 -4.47 -35.97 -17.18
CA PRO A 75 -5.93 -36.06 -17.05
C PRO A 75 -6.40 -36.86 -15.83
N TRP A 76 -5.53 -37.69 -15.24
CA TRP A 76 -5.84 -38.48 -14.04
C TRP A 76 -5.57 -37.75 -12.71
N ILE A 77 -4.98 -36.55 -12.73
CA ILE A 77 -4.77 -35.73 -11.52
C ILE A 77 -5.56 -34.44 -11.65
N LYS A 78 -6.36 -34.11 -10.63
CA LYS A 78 -7.14 -32.87 -10.60
C LYS A 78 -6.22 -31.65 -10.79
N PRO A 79 -6.43 -30.83 -11.84
CA PRO A 79 -5.61 -29.65 -12.07
C PRO A 79 -5.88 -28.57 -11.01
N ASN A 80 -4.85 -27.78 -10.70
CA ASN A 80 -4.99 -26.60 -9.85
C ASN A 80 -5.12 -25.36 -10.73
N SER A 81 -6.34 -25.06 -11.17
CA SER A 81 -6.62 -23.98 -12.11
C SER A 81 -6.39 -22.56 -11.55
N ILE A 82 -6.18 -22.41 -10.23
CA ILE A 82 -5.88 -21.12 -9.61
C ILE A 82 -4.38 -20.88 -9.60
N ASP A 83 -3.58 -21.86 -9.16
CA ASP A 83 -2.13 -21.72 -9.08
C ASP A 83 -1.43 -21.97 -10.44
N ASN A 84 -2.06 -22.80 -11.28
CA ASN A 84 -1.62 -23.12 -12.64
C ASN A 84 -2.77 -22.86 -13.65
N PRO A 85 -3.11 -21.58 -13.91
CA PRO A 85 -4.24 -21.23 -14.74
C PRO A 85 -4.01 -21.55 -16.21
N THR A 86 -5.00 -22.17 -16.85
CA THR A 86 -5.01 -22.46 -18.29
C THR A 86 -5.99 -21.59 -19.07
N THR A 87 -6.66 -20.66 -18.41
CA THR A 87 -7.65 -19.75 -18.99
C THR A 87 -7.39 -18.32 -18.51
N THR A 88 -7.81 -17.32 -19.29
CA THR A 88 -7.69 -15.91 -18.91
C THR A 88 -8.41 -15.61 -17.60
N GLY A 89 -9.59 -16.19 -17.37
CA GLY A 89 -10.32 -16.04 -16.11
C GLY A 89 -9.54 -16.59 -14.91
N GLY A 90 -8.86 -17.73 -15.07
CA GLY A 90 -7.98 -18.28 -14.03
C GLY A 90 -6.80 -17.36 -13.71
N VAL A 91 -6.21 -16.73 -14.74
CA VAL A 91 -5.15 -15.72 -14.55
C VAL A 91 -5.68 -14.51 -13.77
N VAL A 92 -6.85 -13.99 -14.12
CA VAL A 92 -7.46 -12.85 -13.41
C VAL A 92 -7.71 -13.18 -11.95
N ILE A 93 -8.29 -14.36 -11.65
CA ILE A 93 -8.54 -14.80 -10.28
C ILE A 93 -7.22 -14.94 -9.52
N ARG A 94 -6.22 -15.57 -10.12
CA ARG A 94 -4.88 -15.71 -9.52
C ARG A 94 -4.28 -14.34 -9.18
N MET A 95 -4.29 -13.43 -10.14
CA MET A 95 -3.79 -12.05 -9.97
C MET A 95 -4.53 -11.32 -8.85
N ALA A 96 -5.86 -11.42 -8.79
CA ALA A 96 -6.65 -10.80 -7.74
C ALA A 96 -6.29 -11.37 -6.35
N LEU A 97 -6.10 -12.68 -6.22
CA LEU A 97 -5.70 -13.31 -4.96
C LEU A 97 -4.28 -12.94 -4.52
N GLU A 98 -3.35 -12.77 -5.45
CA GLU A 98 -1.98 -12.35 -5.13
C GLU A 98 -1.91 -10.86 -4.77
N ILE A 99 -2.66 -10.00 -5.45
CA ILE A 99 -2.66 -8.55 -5.20
C ILE A 99 -3.43 -8.19 -3.91
N LEU A 100 -4.64 -8.73 -3.75
CA LEU A 100 -5.55 -8.32 -2.67
C LEU A 100 -5.32 -9.07 -1.37
N PHE A 101 -4.85 -10.33 -1.46
CA PHE A 101 -4.75 -11.23 -0.32
C PHE A 101 -3.35 -11.80 -0.12
N PHE A 102 -2.36 -11.44 -0.93
CA PHE A 102 -0.99 -11.96 -0.86
C PHE A 102 -0.93 -13.47 -0.65
N ARG A 103 -1.74 -14.21 -1.43
CA ARG A 103 -1.98 -15.64 -1.20
C ARG A 103 -0.71 -16.49 -1.23
N SER A 104 0.30 -16.13 -2.02
CA SER A 104 1.62 -16.76 -1.99
C SER A 104 2.34 -16.56 -0.65
N LEU A 105 2.27 -15.36 -0.06
CA LEU A 105 2.87 -15.03 1.24
C LEU A 105 2.21 -15.80 2.39
N PHE A 106 0.91 -16.09 2.30
CA PHE A 106 0.21 -16.93 3.28
C PHE A 106 0.84 -18.33 3.40
N ARG A 107 1.41 -18.84 2.31
CA ARG A 107 2.05 -20.16 2.25
C ARG A 107 3.55 -20.11 2.58
N ASN A 108 4.05 -18.95 3.00
CA ASN A 108 5.47 -18.77 3.28
C ASN A 108 5.87 -19.61 4.50
N THR A 109 6.75 -20.58 4.26
CA THR A 109 7.28 -21.46 5.30
C THR A 109 8.76 -21.20 5.43
N ARG A 110 9.19 -20.76 6.61
CA ARG A 110 10.60 -20.57 6.93
C ARG A 110 11.20 -21.89 7.37
N MET A 111 12.23 -22.33 6.66
CA MET A 111 13.03 -23.48 7.03
C MET A 111 14.22 -23.01 7.88
N SER A 112 14.38 -23.56 9.09
CA SER A 112 15.54 -23.30 9.93
C SER A 112 16.13 -24.62 10.39
N LEU A 113 17.43 -24.78 10.21
CA LEU A 113 18.19 -25.83 10.86
C LEU A 113 18.34 -25.42 12.34
N LYS A 114 17.86 -26.23 13.27
CA LYS A 114 18.21 -26.08 14.69
C LYS A 114 19.50 -26.85 14.95
N GLU A 115 20.22 -26.51 16.03
CA GLU A 115 21.46 -27.20 16.42
C GLU A 115 21.33 -28.73 16.28
N GLY A 116 22.19 -29.33 15.45
CA GLY A 116 22.09 -30.72 15.00
C GLY A 116 21.56 -30.88 13.56
N SER A 117 21.03 -32.06 13.23
CA SER A 117 20.51 -32.44 11.89
C SER A 117 18.99 -32.26 11.76
N LYS A 118 18.33 -31.56 12.70
CA LYS A 118 16.87 -31.43 12.73
C LYS A 118 16.41 -30.17 11.99
N LEU A 119 15.65 -30.41 10.93
CA LEU A 119 15.00 -29.38 10.13
C LEU A 119 13.69 -28.92 10.80
N SER A 120 13.52 -27.62 11.00
CA SER A 120 12.26 -27.05 11.49
C SER A 120 11.59 -26.20 10.42
N TYR A 121 10.27 -26.28 10.34
CA TYR A 121 9.43 -25.50 9.44
C TYR A 121 8.50 -24.62 10.27
N GLN A 122 8.53 -23.31 10.05
CA GLN A 122 7.69 -22.33 10.72
C GLN A 122 6.86 -21.57 9.69
N LEU A 123 5.55 -21.50 9.90
CA LEU A 123 4.66 -20.70 9.05
C LEU A 123 4.78 -19.22 9.45
N GLU A 124 5.10 -18.36 8.48
CA GLU A 124 5.25 -16.91 8.68
C GLU A 124 3.89 -16.18 8.59
N ILE A 125 2.89 -16.67 9.31
CA ILE A 125 1.51 -16.17 9.20
C ILE A 125 1.37 -14.71 9.66
N PHE A 126 2.18 -14.29 10.64
CA PHE A 126 2.17 -12.91 11.13
C PHE A 126 2.73 -11.92 10.09
N LEU A 127 3.68 -12.35 9.27
CA LEU A 127 4.17 -11.54 8.16
C LEU A 127 3.05 -11.32 7.13
N TRP A 128 2.31 -12.38 6.80
CA TRP A 128 1.15 -12.27 5.92
C TRP A 128 0.07 -11.35 6.48
N LEU A 129 -0.31 -11.53 7.75
CA LEU A 129 -1.33 -10.71 8.39
C LEU A 129 -0.91 -9.23 8.48
N GLY A 130 0.34 -8.97 8.88
CA GLY A 130 0.89 -7.61 8.96
C GLY A 130 0.97 -6.93 7.60
N ALA A 131 1.40 -7.66 6.57
CA ALA A 131 1.41 -7.15 5.20
C ALA A 131 -0.01 -6.83 4.71
N LEU A 132 -0.99 -7.70 4.98
CA LEU A 132 -2.38 -7.50 4.60
C LEU A 132 -2.96 -6.26 5.30
N ALA A 133 -2.79 -6.15 6.62
CA ALA A 133 -3.28 -5.02 7.40
C ALA A 133 -2.67 -3.69 6.92
N PHE A 134 -1.35 -3.65 6.70
CA PHE A 134 -0.67 -2.46 6.21
C PHE A 134 -1.17 -2.03 4.82
N HIS A 135 -1.24 -2.94 3.85
CA HIS A 135 -1.61 -2.57 2.48
C HIS A 135 -3.10 -2.21 2.36
N TRP A 136 -4.00 -2.87 3.09
CA TRP A 136 -5.40 -2.48 3.10
C TRP A 136 -5.61 -1.14 3.78
N ALA A 137 -4.94 -0.87 4.92
CA ALA A 137 -4.98 0.45 5.55
C ALA A 137 -4.41 1.54 4.62
N PHE A 138 -3.30 1.26 3.94
CA PHE A 138 -2.72 2.20 2.99
C PHE A 138 -3.64 2.46 1.78
N LEU A 139 -4.26 1.42 1.24
CA LEU A 139 -5.21 1.53 0.13
C LEU A 139 -6.44 2.35 0.54
N THR A 140 -7.05 2.08 1.69
CA THR A 140 -8.21 2.84 2.17
C THR A 140 -7.86 4.30 2.39
N VAL A 141 -6.69 4.58 2.99
CA VAL A 141 -6.17 5.93 3.16
C VAL A 141 -6.04 6.64 1.80
N ILE A 142 -5.37 6.04 0.81
CA ILE A 142 -5.23 6.64 -0.53
C ILE A 142 -6.59 6.92 -1.17
N LEU A 143 -7.51 5.95 -1.15
CA LEU A 143 -8.83 6.11 -1.75
C LEU A 143 -9.62 7.24 -1.10
N ARG A 144 -9.52 7.41 0.22
CA ARG A 144 -10.13 8.55 0.93
C ARG A 144 -9.48 9.88 0.57
N HIS A 145 -8.16 9.92 0.34
CA HIS A 145 -7.47 11.15 -0.03
C HIS A 145 -7.88 11.67 -1.41
N LEU A 146 -8.43 10.83 -2.29
CA LEU A 146 -8.99 11.28 -3.57
C LEU A 146 -10.06 12.37 -3.40
N ARG A 147 -10.76 12.43 -2.25
CA ARG A 147 -11.73 13.49 -1.95
C ARG A 147 -11.14 14.90 -2.05
N PHE A 148 -9.84 15.07 -1.79
CA PHE A 148 -9.16 16.35 -1.86
C PHE A 148 -8.81 16.77 -3.29
N PHE A 149 -8.96 15.87 -4.26
CA PHE A 149 -8.61 16.08 -5.66
C PHE A 149 -9.81 16.05 -6.61
N THR A 150 -11.01 15.69 -6.12
CA THR A 150 -12.22 15.52 -6.94
C THR A 150 -13.38 16.34 -6.41
N GLU A 151 -13.90 17.26 -7.22
CA GLU A 151 -15.09 18.07 -6.93
C GLU A 151 -16.11 17.85 -8.07
N PRO A 152 -17.27 17.19 -7.82
CA PRO A 152 -17.72 16.62 -6.55
C PRO A 152 -17.02 15.29 -6.22
N VAL A 153 -17.00 14.93 -4.93
CA VAL A 153 -16.42 13.66 -4.47
C VAL A 153 -17.24 12.47 -5.01
N PRO A 154 -16.62 11.47 -5.68
CA PRO A 154 -17.31 10.30 -6.19
C PRO A 154 -18.07 9.51 -5.10
N PHE A 155 -19.26 9.00 -5.45
CA PHE A 155 -20.14 8.25 -4.55
C PHE A 155 -19.44 7.08 -3.83
N LEU A 156 -18.60 6.33 -4.53
CA LEU A 156 -17.87 5.19 -3.95
C LEU A 156 -16.91 5.62 -2.82
N ILE A 157 -16.29 6.79 -2.96
CA ILE A 157 -15.38 7.33 -1.93
C ILE A 157 -16.20 7.80 -0.72
N GLN A 158 -17.35 8.44 -0.95
CA GLN A 158 -18.25 8.83 0.15
C GLN A 158 -18.78 7.61 0.93
N LEU A 159 -19.11 6.52 0.24
CA LEU A 159 -19.53 5.28 0.88
C LEU A 159 -18.41 4.68 1.74
N LEU A 160 -17.19 4.62 1.19
CA LEU A 160 -16.01 4.14 1.92
C LEU A 160 -15.73 4.98 3.17
N GLU A 161 -15.84 6.31 3.08
CA GLU A 161 -15.67 7.21 4.23
C GLU A 161 -16.71 6.95 5.33
N LYS A 162 -17.98 6.71 4.96
CA LYS A 162 -19.04 6.37 5.93
C LYS A 162 -18.77 5.05 6.64
N MET A 163 -18.26 4.05 5.93
CA MET A 163 -17.93 2.74 6.52
C MET A 163 -16.73 2.81 7.48
N ASP A 164 -15.69 3.57 7.12
CA ASP A 164 -14.48 3.74 7.94
C ASP A 164 -14.72 4.63 9.17
N GLY A 165 -15.77 5.46 9.14
CA GLY A 165 -16.18 6.32 10.25
C GLY A 165 -16.75 5.58 11.48
N PHE A 166 -16.78 4.24 11.53
CA PHE A 166 -17.38 3.48 12.63
C PHE A 166 -16.71 3.72 14.00
N PHE A 167 -15.39 3.96 14.03
CA PHE A 167 -14.65 4.31 15.26
C PHE A 167 -14.58 5.81 15.52
N ARG A 168 -15.45 6.61 14.87
CA ARG A 168 -15.49 8.05 15.08
C ARG A 168 -16.05 8.34 16.47
N ILE A 169 -15.28 9.07 17.26
CA ILE A 169 -15.67 9.60 18.56
C ILE A 169 -15.85 11.10 18.39
N GLU A 170 -16.99 11.62 18.87
CA GLU A 170 -17.30 13.05 18.86
C GLU A 170 -17.65 13.48 20.28
N ILE A 171 -17.18 14.66 20.67
CA ILE A 171 -17.46 15.27 21.96
C ILE A 171 -18.35 16.47 21.67
N LEU A 172 -19.61 16.41 22.10
CA LEU A 172 -20.65 17.41 21.79
C LEU A 172 -21.19 18.07 23.06
N TYR A 173 -20.32 18.42 24.01
CA TYR A 173 -20.73 19.09 25.24
C TYR A 173 -20.71 20.61 25.07
N ASP A 174 -21.58 21.33 25.79
CA ASP A 174 -21.61 22.80 25.77
C ASP A 174 -20.26 23.43 26.18
N VAL A 175 -19.47 22.71 26.97
CA VAL A 175 -18.15 23.12 27.47
C VAL A 175 -17.01 22.68 26.54
N ALA A 176 -17.21 21.66 25.70
CA ALA A 176 -16.19 21.14 24.80
C ALA A 176 -16.83 20.49 23.55
N LYS A 177 -16.51 21.06 22.38
CA LYS A 177 -16.97 20.59 21.07
C LYS A 177 -15.78 20.10 20.24
N TRP A 178 -15.82 18.82 19.84
CA TRP A 178 -14.80 18.19 19.00
C TRP A 178 -15.44 17.13 18.08
N GLY A 179 -15.24 17.27 16.78
CA GLY A 179 -15.98 16.55 15.73
C GLY A 179 -15.80 17.21 14.35
N LEU A 180 -16.53 16.76 13.34
CA LEU A 180 -16.47 17.38 12.00
C LEU A 180 -17.10 18.78 12.00
N PRO A 181 -16.67 19.67 11.08
CA PRO A 181 -17.37 20.92 10.81
C PRO A 181 -18.84 20.64 10.46
N GLY A 182 -19.78 21.21 11.21
CA GLY A 182 -21.22 21.06 10.97
C GLY A 182 -21.96 20.03 11.83
N VAL A 183 -21.30 19.39 12.80
CA VAL A 183 -21.98 18.58 13.85
C VAL A 183 -22.27 19.41 15.12
N TYR A 184 -21.92 20.70 15.10
CA TYR A 184 -22.33 21.72 16.07
C TYR A 184 -22.49 23.07 15.39
#